data_AF-A0A7S4EX92-F1
#
_entry.id   AF-A0A7S4EX92-F1
#
_cell.length_a   1.000
_cell.length_b   1.000
_cell.length_c   1.000
_cell.angle_alpha   90.00
_cell.angle_beta   90.00
_cell.angle_gamma   90.00
#
_symmetry.space_group_name_H-M   'P 1'
#
loop_
_entity.id
_entity.type
_entity.pdbx_description
1 polymer ?
#
loop_
_entity_poly.entity_id
_entity_poly.type
_entity_poly.pdbx_seq_one_letter_code
_entity_poly.pdbx_strand_id
1 'polypeptide(L)'
;MTFESAFGLAGNTCKEGKCEDKNATACAIWALRDECLFNPQHMFQECPASCGVCSTVCEDKSTDCQNWAEDGQCEVNPDGMLTMCPQSCGVCQQLEQFYHNGIGGDKDEL
;
A
#
# COMPACT_ATOMS: atom_id res chain seq x y z
N MET A 1 41.33 -2.04 5.67
CA MET A 1 40.61 -3.30 5.39
C MET A 1 39.14 -3.03 5.64
N THR A 2 38.47 -2.43 4.65
CA THR A 2 37.03 -2.18 4.69
C THR A 2 36.33 -3.43 4.20
N PHE A 3 35.56 -4.05 5.10
CA PHE A 3 34.70 -5.18 4.82
C PHE A 3 33.34 -4.60 4.43
N GLU A 4 33.09 -4.42 3.14
CA GLU A 4 31.72 -4.25 2.67
C GLU A 4 31.38 -5.45 1.79
N SER A 5 30.71 -6.38 2.45
CA SER A 5 30.20 -7.63 1.92
C SER A 5 29.16 -7.36 0.84
N ALA A 6 29.33 -8.05 -0.28
CA ALA A 6 28.31 -8.26 -1.28
C ALA A 6 27.09 -8.97 -0.68
N PHE A 7 25.92 -8.36 -0.78
CA PHE A 7 24.65 -9.05 -1.00
C PHE A 7 23.77 -8.16 -1.89
N GLY A 8 23.87 -8.41 -3.20
CA GLY A 8 22.89 -7.96 -4.16
C GLY A 8 21.59 -8.73 -3.95
N LEU A 9 20.70 -8.18 -3.14
CA LEU A 9 19.28 -8.49 -3.17
C LEU A 9 18.62 -7.25 -3.75
N ALA A 10 18.26 -7.33 -5.03
CA ALA A 10 17.39 -6.36 -5.67
C ALA A 10 16.00 -6.50 -5.02
N GLY A 11 15.88 -5.92 -3.83
CA GLY A 11 14.66 -5.84 -3.07
C GLY A 11 13.63 -5.03 -3.83
N ASN A 12 12.37 -5.43 -3.66
CA ASN A 12 11.15 -4.68 -3.96
C ASN A 12 11.23 -3.26 -3.37
N THR A 13 11.97 -2.38 -4.02
CA THR A 13 12.06 -0.97 -3.66
C THR A 13 11.03 -0.25 -4.51
N CYS A 14 9.93 0.15 -3.88
CA CYS A 14 9.08 1.19 -4.44
C CYS A 14 9.97 2.44 -4.55
N LYS A 15 10.38 2.76 -5.77
CA LYS A 15 11.34 3.83 -6.06
C LYS A 15 10.76 5.13 -5.51
N GLU A 16 11.54 5.86 -4.72
CA GLU A 16 11.21 7.21 -4.23
C GLU A 16 10.95 8.14 -5.43
N GLY A 17 9.69 8.24 -5.82
CA GLY A 17 9.19 9.01 -6.95
C GLY A 17 7.70 9.23 -6.75
N LYS A 18 7.17 10.32 -7.31
CA LYS A 18 5.72 10.56 -7.26
C LYS A 18 5.00 9.38 -7.89
N CYS A 19 4.03 8.83 -7.18
CA CYS A 19 3.16 7.82 -7.73
C CYS A 19 2.13 8.51 -8.63
N GLU A 20 2.41 8.51 -9.93
CA GLU A 20 1.61 9.18 -10.95
C GLU A 20 1.63 8.39 -12.26
N ASP A 21 0.61 8.58 -13.08
CA ASP A 21 0.55 8.00 -14.41
C ASP A 21 1.59 8.66 -15.32
N LYS A 22 2.38 7.85 -16.04
CA LYS A 22 3.37 8.36 -17.00
C LYS A 22 2.72 9.03 -18.21
N ASN A 23 1.51 8.58 -18.59
CA ASN A 23 0.72 9.18 -19.66
C ASN A 23 -0.77 9.13 -19.33
N ALA A 24 -1.31 10.27 -18.87
CA ALA A 24 -2.71 10.36 -18.42
C ALA A 24 -3.74 9.92 -19.48
N THR A 25 -3.52 10.18 -20.77
CA THR A 25 -4.48 9.81 -21.83
C THR A 25 -4.45 8.31 -22.09
N ALA A 26 -3.26 7.73 -22.22
CA ALA A 26 -3.10 6.30 -22.45
C ALA A 26 -3.61 5.50 -21.24
N CYS A 27 -3.24 5.93 -20.02
CA CYS A 27 -3.67 5.29 -18.78
C CYS A 27 -5.19 5.31 -18.61
N ALA A 28 -5.86 6.42 -18.92
CA ALA A 28 -7.32 6.48 -18.90
C ALA A 28 -7.96 5.47 -19.89
N ILE A 29 -7.43 5.35 -21.11
CA ILE A 29 -7.95 4.40 -22.11
C ILE A 29 -7.71 2.96 -21.68
N TRP A 30 -6.53 2.65 -21.15
CA TRP A 30 -6.17 1.30 -20.71
C TRP A 30 -6.92 0.88 -19.46
N ALA A 31 -7.09 1.77 -18.48
CA ALA A 31 -7.91 1.52 -17.30
C ALA A 31 -9.38 1.21 -17.69
N LEU A 32 -9.95 1.95 -18.66
CA LEU A 32 -11.29 1.67 -19.20
C LEU A 32 -11.41 0.33 -19.94
N ARG A 33 -10.29 -0.32 -20.26
CA ARG A 33 -10.24 -1.64 -20.90
C ARG A 33 -9.85 -2.76 -19.92
N ASP A 34 -9.96 -2.48 -18.62
CA ASP A 34 -9.65 -3.42 -17.55
C ASP A 34 -8.19 -3.92 -17.60
N GLU A 35 -7.27 -3.13 -18.15
CA GLU A 35 -5.85 -3.49 -18.22
C GLU A 35 -5.23 -3.62 -16.81
N CYS A 36 -5.81 -2.97 -15.79
CA CYS A 36 -5.42 -3.17 -14.39
C CYS A 36 -5.68 -4.61 -13.92
N LEU A 37 -6.65 -5.33 -14.52
CA LEU A 37 -6.96 -6.72 -14.21
C LEU A 37 -6.18 -7.68 -15.11
N PHE A 38 -6.08 -7.37 -16.41
CA PHE A 38 -5.48 -8.27 -17.40
C PHE A 38 -3.96 -8.15 -17.49
N ASN A 39 -3.41 -6.94 -17.33
CA ASN A 39 -1.98 -6.63 -17.41
C ASN A 39 -1.49 -5.82 -16.19
N PRO A 40 -1.70 -6.33 -14.96
CA PRO A 40 -1.48 -5.58 -13.72
C PRO A 40 -0.03 -5.10 -13.60
N GLN A 41 0.96 -5.93 -13.92
CA GLN A 41 2.37 -5.55 -13.80
C GLN A 41 2.73 -4.37 -14.72
N HIS A 42 2.21 -4.34 -15.95
CA HIS A 42 2.45 -3.23 -16.88
C HIS A 42 1.79 -1.96 -16.35
N MET A 43 0.52 -2.07 -15.96
CA MET A 43 -0.23 -0.93 -15.49
C MET A 43 0.27 -0.38 -14.16
N PHE A 44 0.79 -1.20 -13.24
CA PHE A 44 1.39 -0.71 -11.99
C PHE A 44 2.69 0.05 -12.23
N GLN A 45 3.39 -0.20 -13.33
CA GLN A 45 4.62 0.52 -13.67
C GLN A 45 4.37 1.78 -14.50
N GLU A 46 3.35 1.77 -15.36
CA GLU A 46 3.06 2.88 -16.29
C GLU A 46 1.93 3.80 -15.81
N CYS A 47 0.92 3.22 -15.15
CA CYS A 47 -0.36 3.84 -14.81
C CYS A 47 -0.80 3.55 -13.36
N PRO A 48 0.09 3.70 -12.37
CA PRO A 48 -0.22 3.31 -10.99
C PRO A 48 -1.35 4.14 -10.37
N ALA A 49 -1.55 5.39 -10.80
CA ALA A 49 -2.62 6.23 -10.27
C ALA A 49 -3.97 5.82 -10.86
N SER A 50 -4.02 5.59 -12.17
CA SER A 50 -5.23 5.08 -12.86
C SER A 50 -5.68 3.72 -12.34
N CYS A 51 -4.75 2.84 -11.93
CA CYS A 51 -5.10 1.57 -11.29
C CYS A 51 -5.31 1.64 -9.78
N GLY A 52 -5.26 2.84 -9.18
CA GLY A 52 -5.51 3.04 -7.75
C GLY A 52 -4.43 2.47 -6.82
N VAL A 53 -3.29 2.01 -7.36
CA VAL A 53 -2.19 1.47 -6.54
C VAL A 53 -1.34 2.57 -5.91
N CYS A 54 -1.51 3.82 -6.34
CA CYS A 54 -0.90 4.97 -5.68
C CYS A 54 -1.56 5.36 -4.37
N SER A 55 -2.80 4.93 -4.12
CA SER A 55 -3.42 5.17 -2.82
C SER A 55 -2.99 4.11 -1.84
N THR A 56 -2.35 4.54 -0.78
CA THR A 56 -2.17 3.77 0.44
C THR A 56 -3.53 3.68 1.11
N VAL A 57 -4.26 2.61 0.79
CA VAL A 57 -5.59 2.32 1.35
C VAL A 57 -5.56 2.36 2.89
N CYS A 58 -4.40 2.06 3.44
CA CYS A 58 -4.15 1.99 4.85
C CYS A 58 -3.07 3.00 5.25
N GLU A 59 -3.39 4.29 5.21
CA GLU A 59 -2.57 5.35 5.80
C GLU A 59 -3.45 6.36 6.52
N ASP A 60 -2.90 6.96 7.57
CA ASP A 60 -3.54 8.05 8.28
C ASP A 60 -3.56 9.32 7.42
N LYS A 61 -4.73 9.93 7.31
CA LYS A 61 -4.98 11.11 6.48
C LYS A 61 -4.87 12.43 7.25
N SER A 62 -4.65 12.35 8.56
CA SER A 62 -4.48 13.50 9.45
C SER A 62 -3.25 13.29 10.33
N THR A 63 -2.54 14.39 10.61
CA THR A 63 -1.44 14.40 11.58
C THR A 63 -1.92 14.19 13.02
N ASP A 64 -3.21 14.41 13.27
CA ASP A 64 -3.83 14.25 14.60
C ASP A 64 -4.30 12.82 14.88
N CYS A 65 -4.16 11.89 13.93
CA CYS A 65 -4.65 10.52 14.06
C CYS A 65 -4.09 9.80 15.29
N GLN A 66 -2.81 10.00 15.61
CA GLN A 66 -2.21 9.42 16.80
C GLN A 66 -2.86 9.96 18.08
N ASN A 67 -3.03 11.28 18.18
CA ASN A 67 -3.66 11.91 19.36
C ASN A 67 -5.09 11.40 19.54
N TRP A 68 -5.87 11.34 18.46
CA TRP A 68 -7.25 10.83 18.51
C TRP A 68 -7.32 9.35 18.88
N ALA A 69 -6.38 8.54 18.41
CA ALA A 69 -6.29 7.15 18.82
C ALA A 69 -5.94 7.01 20.32
N GLU A 70 -4.99 7.82 20.83
CA GLU A 70 -4.65 7.88 22.26
C GLU A 70 -5.84 8.35 23.12
N ASP A 71 -6.68 9.25 22.59
CA ASP A 71 -7.93 9.70 23.21
C ASP A 71 -9.07 8.65 23.14
N GLY A 72 -8.83 7.48 22.55
CA GLY A 72 -9.81 6.39 22.44
C GLY A 72 -10.88 6.61 21.36
N GLN A 73 -10.60 7.43 20.35
CA GLN A 73 -11.55 7.66 19.25
C GLN A 73 -11.76 6.43 18.38
N CYS A 74 -10.83 5.47 18.37
CA CYS A 74 -10.99 4.22 17.63
C CYS A 74 -12.20 3.40 18.13
N GLU A 75 -12.52 3.50 19.42
CA GLU A 75 -13.66 2.83 20.05
C GLU A 75 -14.89 3.73 20.12
N VAL A 76 -14.70 5.03 20.39
CA VAL A 76 -15.82 5.98 20.55
C VAL A 76 -16.38 6.46 19.21
N ASN A 77 -15.54 6.60 18.19
CA ASN A 77 -15.90 7.06 16.85
C ASN A 77 -15.23 6.18 15.76
N PRO A 78 -15.56 4.88 15.72
CA PRO A 78 -14.91 3.94 14.81
C PRO A 78 -15.11 4.33 13.35
N ASP A 79 -16.31 4.74 12.92
CA ASP A 79 -16.56 5.03 11.50
C ASP A 79 -15.71 6.20 10.98
N GLY A 80 -15.55 7.25 11.79
CA GLY A 80 -14.69 8.39 11.47
C GLY A 80 -13.21 8.01 11.48
N MET A 81 -12.79 7.29 12.52
CA MET A 81 -11.39 6.91 12.69
C MET A 81 -10.93 5.84 11.69
N LEU A 82 -11.75 4.85 11.35
CA LEU A 82 -11.40 3.86 10.34
C LEU A 82 -11.27 4.46 8.94
N THR A 83 -11.98 5.55 8.66
CA THR A 83 -11.90 6.25 7.37
C THR A 83 -10.71 7.21 7.31
N MET A 84 -10.42 7.89 8.42
CA MET A 84 -9.41 8.96 8.49
C MET A 84 -8.05 8.48 9.01
N CYS A 85 -8.07 7.54 9.95
CA CYS A 85 -6.94 7.11 10.78
C CYS A 85 -6.82 5.58 10.89
N PRO A 86 -6.91 4.82 9.78
CA PRO A 86 -6.91 3.36 9.82
C PRO A 86 -5.61 2.76 10.35
N GLN A 87 -4.47 3.45 10.19
CA GLN A 87 -3.17 3.01 10.72
C GLN A 87 -3.10 3.22 12.23
N SER A 88 -3.44 4.42 12.71
CA SER A 88 -3.45 4.71 14.15
C SER A 88 -4.41 3.80 14.94
N CYS A 89 -5.53 3.38 14.33
CA CYS A 89 -6.43 2.40 14.95
C CYS A 89 -6.01 0.93 14.78
N GLY A 90 -4.85 0.67 14.18
CA GLY A 90 -4.26 -0.67 14.06
C GLY A 90 -4.98 -1.61 13.09
N VAL A 91 -5.97 -1.14 12.34
CA VAL A 91 -6.74 -1.98 11.39
C VAL A 91 -5.87 -2.43 10.23
N CYS A 92 -4.93 -1.59 9.81
CA CYS A 92 -3.98 -1.93 8.76
C CYS A 92 -3.11 -3.13 9.11
N GLN A 93 -2.55 -3.13 10.32
CA GLN A 93 -1.75 -4.23 10.82
C GLN A 93 -2.58 -5.52 10.92
N GLN A 94 -3.83 -5.42 11.37
CA GLN A 94 -4.72 -6.57 11.44
C GLN A 94 -5.00 -7.14 10.05
N LEU A 95 -5.33 -6.30 9.07
CA LEU A 95 -5.55 -6.73 7.69
C LEU A 95 -4.34 -7.45 7.11
N GLU A 96 -3.13 -6.89 7.27
CA GLU A 96 -1.90 -7.55 6.83
C GLU A 96 -1.69 -8.92 7.49
N GLN A 97 -1.92 -9.02 8.80
CA GLN A 97 -1.86 -10.28 9.52
C GLN A 97 -2.90 -11.28 9.00
N PHE A 98 -4.13 -10.85 8.73
CA PHE A 98 -5.16 -11.71 8.14
C PHE A 98 -4.79 -12.18 6.73
N TYR A 99 -4.20 -11.34 5.88
CA TYR A 99 -3.77 -11.76 4.54
C TYR A 99 -2.60 -12.74 4.58
N HIS A 100 -1.61 -12.52 5.45
CA HIS A 100 -0.49 -13.44 5.62
C HIS A 100 -0.95 -14.78 6.19
N ASN A 101 -1.73 -14.76 7.28
CA ASN A 101 -2.16 -15.98 7.96
C ASN A 101 -3.33 -16.69 7.24
N GLY A 102 -4.11 -15.97 6.44
CA GLY A 102 -5.35 -16.45 5.82
C GLY A 102 -5.21 -16.93 4.37
N ILE A 103 -4.16 -16.50 3.65
CA ILE A 103 -3.88 -16.94 2.27
C ILE A 103 -2.49 -17.57 2.15
N GLY A 104 -1.54 -17.25 3.05
CA GLY A 104 -0.16 -17.73 3.04
C GLY A 104 0.14 -18.74 4.14
N GLY A 105 -0.26 -20.00 3.92
CA GLY A 105 0.45 -21.12 4.55
C GLY A 105 1.87 -21.18 4.00
N ASP A 106 2.85 -21.18 4.91
CA ASP A 106 4.25 -21.62 4.81
C ASP A 106 4.94 -21.58 3.45
N LYS A 107 6.06 -20.83 3.39
CA LYS A 107 7.29 -21.25 2.70
C LYS A 107 8.49 -20.45 3.17
N ASP A 108 8.76 -20.53 4.47
CA ASP A 108 10.14 -20.68 4.91
C ASP A 108 10.50 -22.17 4.73
N GLU A 109 10.90 -22.59 3.53
CA GLU A 109 11.65 -23.85 3.36
C GLU A 109 12.65 -23.74 2.19
N LEU A 110 13.92 -23.74 2.60
CA LEU A 110 15.22 -23.78 1.88
C LEU A 110 15.82 -22.45 1.39
#